data_AF-R4K3G0-F1
#
_entry.id   AF-R4K3G0-F1
#
_cell.length_a   1.000
_cell.length_b   1.000
_cell.length_c   1.000
_cell.angle_alpha   90.00
_cell.angle_beta   90.00
_cell.angle_gamma   90.00
#
_symmetry.space_group_name_H-M   'P 1'
#
loop_
_entity.id
_entity.type
_entity.pdbx_description
1 polymer ?
#
loop_
_entity_poly.entity_id
_entity_poly.type
_entity_poly.pdbx_seq_one_letter_code
_entity_poly.pdbx_strand_id
1 'polypeptide(L)'
;MNIETLKNEVNEWLNNYFENKGTYNKKIYEAMKYSVDIGGKRVRPILHCITYDMYKENYREIISVACAIEMIHTYSLIHDDLPCMDDDDLRRGHPTNHKVFGEALAVLAGDGLLNEAMSIMFDFCKDRGREEVTACKIISDSAGANGMIGGQVVDILSEGKKISYDILQYMHKKKTGALIKASILSGAILGKASDSELDRLSSFGSKLGLAFQIKDDVLDITGDENIIGKPVNSDIDNNKTTFVTTFGLEECKNKCKDLTRECLDILNSLPRDTSNLQELTKYLLYRVN
;
A
#
# COMPACT_ATOMS: atom_id res chain seq x y z
N MET A 1 -13.75 -16.48 -1.49
CA MET A 1 -12.41 -16.67 -0.88
C MET A 1 -12.42 -16.07 0.52
N ASN A 2 -11.76 -16.68 1.51
CA ASN A 2 -11.67 -16.10 2.87
C ASN A 2 -10.46 -15.13 2.94
N ILE A 3 -10.72 -13.85 3.21
CA ILE A 3 -9.69 -12.79 3.26
C ILE A 3 -8.66 -13.04 4.38
N GLU A 4 -9.09 -13.56 5.54
CA GLU A 4 -8.17 -13.84 6.65
C GLU A 4 -7.25 -15.03 6.32
N THR A 5 -7.77 -16.05 5.63
CA THR A 5 -6.94 -17.14 5.10
C THR A 5 -5.89 -16.61 4.13
N LEU A 6 -6.29 -15.78 3.17
CA LEU A 6 -5.35 -15.17 2.21
C LEU A 6 -4.27 -14.33 2.92
N LYS A 7 -4.65 -13.54 3.93
CA LYS A 7 -3.72 -12.77 4.74
C LYS A 7 -2.71 -13.66 5.47
N ASN A 8 -3.17 -14.79 6.02
CA ASN A 8 -2.29 -15.77 6.66
C ASN A 8 -1.32 -16.41 5.68
N GLU A 9 -1.77 -16.77 4.47
CA GLU A 9 -0.91 -17.32 3.42
C GLU A 9 0.15 -16.31 2.95
N VAL A 10 -0.20 -15.03 2.84
CA VAL A 10 0.76 -13.95 2.56
C VAL A 10 1.82 -13.85 3.67
N ASN A 11 1.40 -13.87 4.94
CA ASN A 11 2.34 -13.83 6.06
C ASN A 11 3.24 -15.08 6.11
N GLU A 12 2.68 -16.26 5.86
CA GLU A 12 3.43 -17.52 5.79
C GLU A 12 4.47 -17.47 4.67
N TRP A 13 4.08 -17.03 3.47
CA TRP A 13 5.00 -16.88 2.35
C TRP A 13 6.15 -15.92 2.68
N LEU A 14 5.85 -14.75 3.25
CA LEU A 14 6.85 -13.77 3.66
C LEU A 14 7.78 -14.33 4.74
N ASN A 15 7.24 -15.05 5.73
CA ASN A 15 8.04 -15.70 6.78
C ASN A 15 9.02 -16.71 6.19
N ASN A 16 8.54 -17.60 5.32
CA ASN A 16 9.33 -18.62 4.67
C ASN A 16 10.39 -18.02 3.74
N TYR A 17 10.08 -16.90 3.07
CA TYR A 17 11.03 -16.22 2.18
C TYR A 17 12.32 -15.78 2.90
N PHE A 18 12.18 -15.26 4.12
CA PHE A 18 13.31 -14.80 4.93
C PHE A 18 13.96 -15.92 5.76
N GLU A 19 13.36 -17.10 5.82
CA GLU A 19 13.87 -18.21 6.62
C GLU A 19 15.25 -18.65 6.11
N ASN A 20 16.21 -18.81 7.03
CA ASN A 20 17.58 -19.25 6.73
C ASN A 20 18.35 -18.39 5.71
N LYS A 21 17.88 -17.16 5.41
CA LYS A 21 18.59 -16.24 4.51
C LYS A 21 19.82 -15.63 5.18
N GLY A 22 20.86 -15.49 4.35
CA GLY A 22 22.11 -14.81 4.71
C GLY A 22 23.11 -15.68 5.46
N THR A 23 24.36 -15.24 5.41
CA THR A 23 25.47 -15.82 6.19
C THR A 23 26.15 -14.69 6.97
N TYR A 24 27.19 -14.08 6.41
CA TYR A 24 27.83 -12.88 6.97
C TYR A 24 26.89 -11.67 6.97
N ASN A 25 25.98 -11.61 6.00
CA ASN A 25 24.99 -10.56 5.84
C ASN A 25 23.66 -10.84 6.57
N LYS A 26 23.61 -11.79 7.51
CA LYS A 26 22.36 -12.17 8.20
C LYS A 26 21.63 -10.98 8.83
N LYS A 27 22.37 -9.99 9.35
CA LYS A 27 21.81 -8.78 9.99
C LYS A 27 20.89 -7.98 9.07
N ILE A 28 21.15 -7.94 7.77
CA ILE A 28 20.26 -7.22 6.85
C ILE A 28 18.92 -7.95 6.69
N TYR A 29 18.92 -9.28 6.63
CA TYR A 29 17.69 -10.06 6.58
C TYR A 29 16.90 -9.99 7.88
N GLU A 30 17.56 -9.95 9.03
CA GLU A 30 16.91 -9.71 10.32
C GLU A 30 16.21 -8.33 10.34
N ALA A 31 16.86 -7.28 9.85
CA ALA A 31 16.28 -5.94 9.79
C ALA A 31 15.09 -5.86 8.80
N MET A 32 15.21 -6.45 7.60
CA MET A 32 14.11 -6.51 6.64
C MET A 32 12.92 -7.31 7.20
N LYS A 33 13.19 -8.51 7.73
CA LYS A 33 12.17 -9.38 8.31
C LYS A 33 11.44 -8.73 9.47
N TYR A 34 12.16 -8.02 10.35
CA TYR A 34 11.54 -7.32 11.48
C TYR A 34 10.39 -6.42 11.03
N SER A 35 10.64 -5.52 10.08
CA SER A 35 9.60 -4.58 9.60
C SER A 35 8.48 -5.26 8.80
N VAL A 36 8.76 -6.40 8.18
CA VAL A 36 7.72 -7.24 7.58
C VAL A 36 6.85 -7.88 8.68
N ASP A 37 7.45 -8.35 9.78
CA ASP A 37 6.80 -9.12 10.84
C ASP A 37 6.00 -8.28 11.85
N ILE A 38 6.30 -6.99 12.04
CA ILE A 38 5.54 -6.08 12.92
C ILE A 38 4.07 -5.87 12.47
N GLY A 39 3.59 -6.64 11.50
CA GLY A 39 2.18 -6.85 11.20
C GLY A 39 1.71 -6.07 9.98
N GLY A 40 0.50 -5.51 10.07
CA GLY A 40 -0.13 -4.75 8.99
C GLY A 40 -1.39 -5.41 8.44
N LYS A 41 -2.26 -4.58 7.85
CA LYS A 41 -3.56 -5.00 7.29
C LYS A 41 -3.42 -5.81 5.98
N ARG A 42 -2.20 -5.86 5.39
CA ARG A 42 -1.88 -6.55 4.11
C ARG A 42 -2.82 -6.20 2.95
N VAL A 43 -3.28 -4.95 2.91
CA VAL A 43 -4.32 -4.51 1.98
C VAL A 43 -3.91 -4.70 0.53
N ARG A 44 -2.68 -4.32 0.18
CA ARG A 44 -2.15 -4.35 -1.19
C ARG A 44 -1.99 -5.77 -1.76
N PRO A 45 -1.32 -6.73 -1.06
CA PRO A 45 -1.27 -8.11 -1.53
C PRO A 45 -2.66 -8.75 -1.61
N ILE A 46 -3.56 -8.44 -0.66
CA ILE A 46 -4.95 -8.92 -0.71
C ILE A 46 -5.65 -8.39 -1.97
N LEU A 47 -5.60 -7.07 -2.23
CA LEU A 47 -6.18 -6.45 -3.44
C LEU A 47 -5.68 -7.13 -4.73
N HIS A 48 -4.38 -7.44 -4.80
CA HIS A 48 -3.77 -8.11 -5.93
C HIS A 48 -4.35 -9.52 -6.14
N CYS A 49 -4.32 -10.35 -5.10
CA CYS A 49 -4.82 -11.72 -5.13
C CYS A 49 -6.32 -11.78 -5.43
N ILE A 50 -7.14 -10.96 -4.74
CA ILE A 50 -8.60 -10.99 -4.95
C ILE A 50 -9.01 -10.50 -6.33
N THR A 51 -8.25 -9.58 -6.93
CA THR A 51 -8.53 -9.13 -8.30
C THR A 51 -8.20 -10.21 -9.32
N TYR A 52 -7.10 -10.95 -9.16
CA TYR A 52 -6.79 -12.09 -10.04
C TYR A 52 -7.78 -13.24 -9.91
N ASP A 53 -8.22 -13.52 -8.67
CA ASP A 53 -9.12 -14.64 -8.37
C ASP A 53 -10.46 -14.51 -9.11
N MET A 54 -10.92 -13.28 -9.38
CA MET A 54 -12.10 -12.99 -10.21
C MET A 54 -12.03 -13.58 -11.64
N TYR A 55 -10.83 -13.90 -12.12
CA TYR A 55 -10.58 -14.36 -13.49
C TYR A 55 -10.07 -15.80 -13.57
N LYS A 56 -9.31 -16.25 -12.56
CA LYS A 56 -8.56 -17.52 -12.62
C LYS A 56 -8.79 -18.45 -11.43
N GLU A 57 -9.45 -17.98 -10.37
CA GLU A 57 -9.78 -18.77 -9.16
C GLU A 57 -8.59 -19.53 -8.53
N ASN A 58 -7.37 -19.03 -8.72
CA ASN A 58 -6.14 -19.64 -8.19
C ASN A 58 -5.08 -18.59 -7.85
N TYR A 59 -5.41 -17.65 -6.95
CA TYR A 59 -4.48 -16.58 -6.53
C TYR A 59 -3.10 -17.06 -6.05
N ARG A 60 -2.94 -18.34 -5.67
CA ARG A 60 -1.65 -18.91 -5.25
C ARG A 60 -0.60 -18.88 -6.37
N GLU A 61 -1.02 -18.86 -7.63
CA GLU A 61 -0.11 -18.73 -8.78
C GLU A 61 0.65 -17.40 -8.80
N ILE A 62 0.12 -16.36 -8.16
CA ILE A 62 0.64 -15.00 -8.19
C ILE A 62 1.02 -14.48 -6.79
N ILE A 63 0.98 -15.34 -5.76
CA ILE A 63 1.22 -14.93 -4.37
C ILE A 63 2.61 -14.33 -4.16
N SER A 64 3.61 -14.77 -4.94
CA SER A 64 4.96 -14.21 -4.90
C SER A 64 4.97 -12.73 -5.31
N VAL A 65 4.21 -12.36 -6.35
CA VAL A 65 4.06 -10.96 -6.79
C VAL A 65 3.29 -10.15 -5.74
N ALA A 66 2.27 -10.73 -5.11
CA ALA A 66 1.58 -10.11 -3.99
C ALA A 66 2.57 -9.75 -2.86
N CYS A 67 3.43 -10.68 -2.49
CA CYS A 67 4.42 -10.48 -1.43
C CYS A 67 5.50 -9.46 -1.83
N ALA A 68 5.91 -9.42 -3.10
CA ALA A 68 6.79 -8.37 -3.61
C ALA A 68 6.16 -6.96 -3.46
N ILE A 69 4.85 -6.81 -3.71
CA ILE A 69 4.14 -5.55 -3.46
C ILE A 69 4.18 -5.18 -1.97
N GLU A 70 4.03 -6.15 -1.06
CA GLU A 70 4.10 -5.90 0.38
C GLU A 70 5.53 -5.55 0.84
N MET A 71 6.56 -6.13 0.23
CA MET A 71 7.95 -5.71 0.46
C MET A 71 8.19 -4.27 -0.02
N ILE A 72 7.63 -3.89 -1.19
CA ILE A 72 7.64 -2.51 -1.69
C ILE A 72 6.99 -1.56 -0.68
N HIS A 73 5.81 -1.92 -0.19
CA HIS A 73 5.13 -1.12 0.82
C HIS A 73 5.92 -1.06 2.14
N THR A 74 6.53 -2.16 2.55
CA THR A 74 7.25 -2.21 3.83
C THR A 74 8.53 -1.38 3.78
N TYR A 75 9.29 -1.40 2.68
CA TYR A 75 10.47 -0.53 2.58
C TYR A 75 10.09 0.94 2.67
N SER A 76 8.97 1.31 2.04
CA SER A 76 8.57 2.72 2.02
C SER A 76 8.35 3.22 3.44
N LEU A 77 7.76 2.39 4.31
CA LEU A 77 7.57 2.72 5.73
C LEU A 77 8.89 2.78 6.49
N ILE A 78 9.83 1.84 6.26
CA ILE A 78 11.15 1.88 6.91
C ILE A 78 11.87 3.19 6.64
N HIS A 79 11.83 3.67 5.38
CA HIS A 79 12.45 4.94 5.00
C HIS A 79 11.66 6.15 5.48
N ASP A 80 10.34 6.13 5.42
CA ASP A 80 9.44 7.18 5.95
C ASP A 80 9.73 7.43 7.44
N ASP A 81 10.00 6.37 8.21
CA ASP A 81 10.31 6.41 9.65
C ASP A 81 11.72 6.95 10.01
N LEU A 82 12.60 7.26 9.04
CA LEU A 82 13.97 7.69 9.34
C LEU A 82 14.03 9.10 9.96
N PRO A 83 15.10 9.45 10.71
CA PRO A 83 15.26 10.79 11.29
C PRO A 83 15.31 11.94 10.28
N CYS A 84 15.69 11.67 9.03
CA CYS A 84 15.70 12.67 7.96
C CYS A 84 14.35 12.78 7.22
N MET A 85 13.34 12.05 7.67
CA MET A 85 12.00 11.94 7.08
C MET A 85 10.97 12.29 8.19
N ASP A 86 10.09 11.38 8.60
CA ASP A 86 9.11 11.68 9.66
C ASP A 86 9.68 11.55 11.09
N ASP A 87 10.90 11.02 11.27
CA ASP A 87 11.56 10.80 12.58
C ASP A 87 10.68 10.07 13.61
N ASP A 88 9.90 9.09 13.16
CA ASP A 88 9.00 8.32 14.03
C ASP A 88 9.76 7.29 14.88
N ASP A 89 9.46 7.26 16.18
CA ASP A 89 9.99 6.25 17.11
C ASP A 89 9.22 4.92 17.06
N LEU A 90 7.93 4.95 16.67
CA LEU A 90 7.02 3.81 16.69
C LEU A 90 6.29 3.62 15.36
N ARG A 91 6.12 2.36 14.96
CA ARG A 91 5.31 1.92 13.83
C ARG A 91 4.50 0.70 14.26
N ARG A 92 3.17 0.78 14.13
CA ARG A 92 2.22 -0.29 14.52
C ARG A 92 2.40 -0.74 15.99
N GLY A 93 2.71 0.20 16.88
CA GLY A 93 2.95 -0.08 18.31
C GLY A 93 4.30 -0.73 18.63
N HIS A 94 5.19 -0.88 17.64
CA HIS A 94 6.54 -1.41 17.83
C HIS A 94 7.60 -0.34 17.49
N PRO A 95 8.81 -0.41 18.07
CA PRO A 95 9.91 0.48 17.69
C PRO A 95 10.18 0.47 16.18
N THR A 96 10.45 1.63 15.59
CA THR A 96 10.79 1.68 14.16
C THR A 96 12.13 0.98 13.89
N ASN A 97 12.37 0.62 12.62
CA ASN A 97 13.54 -0.17 12.24
C ASN A 97 14.85 0.50 12.70
N HIS A 98 14.94 1.82 12.51
CA HIS A 98 16.13 2.59 12.88
C HIS A 98 16.36 2.65 14.40
N LYS A 99 15.30 2.53 15.22
CA LYS A 99 15.45 2.42 16.68
C LYS A 99 15.97 1.06 17.12
N VAL A 100 15.66 -0.01 16.39
CA VAL A 100 16.11 -1.37 16.73
C VAL A 100 17.51 -1.67 16.17
N PHE A 101 17.77 -1.28 14.92
CA PHE A 101 18.97 -1.68 14.19
C PHE A 101 19.94 -0.52 13.89
N GLY A 102 19.54 0.72 14.17
CA GLY A 102 20.27 1.92 13.78
C GLY A 102 19.96 2.38 12.36
N GLU A 103 20.22 3.66 12.07
CA GLU A 103 19.89 4.31 10.80
C GLU A 103 20.52 3.61 9.59
N ALA A 104 21.80 3.25 9.67
CA ALA A 104 22.51 2.63 8.55
C ALA A 104 21.88 1.30 8.12
N LEU A 105 21.47 0.46 9.08
CA LEU A 105 20.78 -0.79 8.76
C LEU A 105 19.34 -0.56 8.30
N ALA A 106 18.64 0.45 8.81
CA ALA A 106 17.30 0.79 8.34
C ALA A 106 17.30 1.26 6.88
N VAL A 107 18.23 2.14 6.50
CA VAL A 107 18.42 2.55 5.09
C VAL A 107 18.64 1.33 4.21
N LEU A 108 19.62 0.49 4.56
CA LEU A 108 19.95 -0.71 3.80
C LEU A 108 18.79 -1.71 3.79
N ALA A 109 18.00 -1.82 4.86
CA ALA A 109 16.86 -2.74 4.92
C ALA A 109 15.75 -2.30 3.96
N GLY A 110 15.52 -1.00 3.85
CA GLY A 110 14.59 -0.48 2.85
C GLY A 110 15.10 -0.74 1.42
N ASP A 111 16.37 -0.43 1.14
CA ASP A 111 16.98 -0.71 -0.17
C ASP A 111 16.95 -2.21 -0.50
N GLY A 112 17.23 -3.05 0.50
CA GLY A 112 17.19 -4.50 0.40
C GLY A 112 15.79 -5.00 0.04
N LEU A 113 14.75 -4.58 0.76
CA LEU A 113 13.38 -5.00 0.47
C LEU A 113 12.92 -4.60 -0.94
N LEU A 114 13.29 -3.39 -1.40
CA LEU A 114 13.00 -2.97 -2.77
C LEU A 114 13.69 -3.90 -3.80
N ASN A 115 14.96 -4.23 -3.59
CA ASN A 115 15.70 -5.12 -4.49
C ASN A 115 15.19 -6.57 -4.45
N GLU A 116 14.87 -7.11 -3.27
CA GLU A 116 14.26 -8.44 -3.12
C GLU A 116 12.91 -8.51 -3.85
N ALA A 117 12.07 -7.47 -3.72
CA ALA A 117 10.81 -7.39 -4.46
C ALA A 117 11.01 -7.41 -5.98
N MET A 118 12.02 -6.69 -6.50
CA MET A 118 12.35 -6.71 -7.93
C MET A 118 12.86 -8.09 -8.36
N SER A 119 13.71 -8.74 -7.56
CA SER A 119 14.19 -10.09 -7.84
C SER A 119 13.04 -11.09 -7.94
N ILE A 120 12.10 -11.06 -6.98
CA ILE A 120 10.90 -11.91 -6.99
C ILE A 120 10.06 -11.67 -8.25
N MET A 121 9.86 -10.41 -8.65
CA MET A 121 9.11 -10.08 -9.86
C MET A 121 9.82 -10.53 -11.14
N PHE A 122 11.15 -10.42 -11.21
CA PHE A 122 11.91 -10.91 -12.37
C PHE A 122 11.92 -12.44 -12.44
N ASP A 123 12.08 -13.13 -11.33
CA ASP A 123 11.96 -14.60 -11.27
C ASP A 123 10.55 -15.05 -11.63
N PHE A 124 9.52 -14.29 -11.23
CA PHE A 124 8.15 -14.55 -11.66
C PHE A 124 7.99 -14.39 -13.18
N CYS A 125 8.57 -13.34 -13.77
CA CYS A 125 8.52 -13.10 -15.22
C CYS A 125 9.38 -14.08 -16.04
N LYS A 126 10.36 -14.73 -15.41
CA LYS A 126 11.30 -15.62 -16.08
C LYS A 126 10.54 -16.76 -16.77
N ASP A 127 10.82 -16.96 -18.04
CA ASP A 127 10.18 -17.96 -18.89
C ASP A 127 8.65 -17.80 -19.05
N ARG A 128 8.12 -16.58 -18.81
CA ARG A 128 6.69 -16.22 -18.95
C ARG A 128 6.42 -15.20 -20.06
N GLY A 129 5.16 -14.77 -20.16
CA GLY A 129 4.61 -13.97 -21.25
C GLY A 129 4.59 -12.46 -21.02
N ARG A 130 3.90 -11.77 -21.94
CA ARG A 130 3.79 -10.32 -21.97
C ARG A 130 3.00 -9.78 -20.78
N GLU A 131 1.96 -10.50 -20.36
CA GLU A 131 1.08 -10.11 -19.26
C GLU A 131 1.84 -10.02 -17.94
N GLU A 132 2.71 -10.99 -17.65
CA GLU A 132 3.54 -10.99 -16.44
C GLU A 132 4.53 -9.81 -16.41
N VAL A 133 5.24 -9.58 -17.51
CA VAL A 133 6.13 -8.42 -17.64
C VAL A 133 5.36 -7.11 -17.48
N THR A 134 4.16 -7.01 -18.07
CA THR A 134 3.33 -5.80 -18.00
C THR A 134 2.84 -5.55 -16.57
N ALA A 135 2.39 -6.59 -15.87
CA ALA A 135 1.94 -6.51 -14.49
C ALA A 135 3.07 -6.07 -13.55
N CYS A 136 4.24 -6.70 -13.64
CA CYS A 136 5.42 -6.31 -12.85
C CYS A 136 5.94 -4.92 -13.19
N LYS A 137 5.85 -4.50 -14.47
CA LYS A 137 6.23 -3.15 -14.89
C LYS A 137 5.34 -2.08 -14.24
N ILE A 138 4.03 -2.28 -14.18
CA ILE A 138 3.11 -1.34 -13.52
C ILE A 138 3.39 -1.23 -12.03
N ILE A 139 3.72 -2.34 -11.36
CA ILE A 139 4.13 -2.33 -9.96
C ILE A 139 5.40 -1.50 -9.78
N SER A 140 6.44 -1.79 -10.57
CA SER A 140 7.73 -1.07 -10.54
C SER A 140 7.57 0.44 -10.80
N ASP A 141 6.78 0.82 -11.82
CA ASP A 141 6.50 2.22 -12.14
C ASP A 141 5.74 2.94 -11.01
N SER A 142 4.84 2.23 -10.34
CA SER A 142 4.07 2.78 -9.22
C SER A 142 4.92 3.00 -7.96
N ALA A 143 6.03 2.28 -7.81
CA ALA A 143 6.97 2.47 -6.70
C ALA A 143 7.96 3.62 -6.98
N GLY A 144 8.30 3.87 -8.25
CA GLY A 144 9.33 4.82 -8.66
C GLY A 144 9.00 6.30 -8.54
N ALA A 145 9.83 7.16 -9.15
CA ALA A 145 9.73 8.62 -9.09
C ALA A 145 8.44 9.19 -9.71
N ASN A 146 7.81 8.46 -10.65
CA ASN A 146 6.51 8.83 -11.20
C ASN A 146 5.33 8.25 -10.38
N GLY A 147 5.61 7.58 -9.26
CA GLY A 147 4.67 6.95 -8.37
C GLY A 147 4.95 7.33 -6.92
N MET A 148 5.04 6.34 -6.04
CA MET A 148 5.18 6.48 -4.59
C MET A 148 6.31 7.41 -4.16
N ILE A 149 7.53 7.22 -4.70
CA ILE A 149 8.67 8.10 -4.38
C ILE A 149 8.38 9.55 -4.78
N GLY A 150 7.76 9.79 -5.94
CA GLY A 150 7.40 11.14 -6.36
C GLY A 150 6.37 11.79 -5.43
N GLY A 151 5.43 10.99 -4.92
CA GLY A 151 4.50 11.45 -3.89
C GLY A 151 5.19 11.80 -2.58
N GLN A 152 6.13 10.96 -2.13
CA GLN A 152 6.94 11.20 -0.93
C GLN A 152 7.78 12.47 -1.05
N VAL A 153 8.39 12.72 -2.20
CA VAL A 153 9.17 13.96 -2.43
C VAL A 153 8.29 15.18 -2.30
N VAL A 154 7.08 15.15 -2.86
CA VAL A 154 6.13 16.27 -2.73
C VAL A 154 5.71 16.47 -1.28
N ASP A 155 5.51 15.39 -0.52
CA ASP A 155 5.17 15.44 0.90
C ASP A 155 6.24 16.17 1.73
N ILE A 156 7.49 15.73 1.63
CA ILE A 156 8.64 16.36 2.31
C ILE A 156 8.75 17.84 1.92
N LEU A 157 8.65 18.16 0.63
CA LEU A 157 8.76 19.55 0.17
C LEU A 157 7.57 20.42 0.59
N SER A 158 6.44 19.81 0.98
CA SER A 158 5.22 20.48 1.43
C SER A 158 5.15 20.65 2.94
N GLU A 159 6.05 20.02 3.69
CA GLU A 159 6.07 20.10 5.14
C GLU A 159 6.25 21.55 5.64
N GLY A 160 5.45 21.92 6.65
CA GLY A 160 5.38 23.28 7.19
C GLY A 160 4.83 24.34 6.22
N LYS A 161 4.24 23.94 5.08
CA LYS A 161 3.71 24.85 4.06
C LYS A 161 2.21 24.63 3.84
N LYS A 162 1.52 25.72 3.51
CA LYS A 162 0.17 25.64 2.93
C LYS A 162 0.31 25.30 1.45
N ILE A 163 -0.27 24.18 1.04
CA ILE A 163 -0.28 23.75 -0.36
C ILE A 163 -1.67 23.89 -0.98
N SER A 164 -1.72 23.99 -2.31
CA SER A 164 -2.99 24.00 -3.03
C SER A 164 -3.63 22.61 -3.02
N TYR A 165 -4.94 22.57 -3.25
CA TYR A 165 -5.68 21.32 -3.39
C TYR A 165 -5.13 20.40 -4.50
N ASP A 166 -4.65 20.98 -5.60
CA ASP A 166 -4.08 20.19 -6.71
C ASP A 166 -2.79 19.48 -6.30
N ILE A 167 -1.94 20.15 -5.51
CA ILE A 167 -0.71 19.57 -4.97
C ILE A 167 -1.06 18.47 -3.96
N LEU A 168 -2.00 18.73 -3.04
CA LEU A 168 -2.46 17.75 -2.05
C LEU A 168 -2.99 16.48 -2.73
N GLN A 169 -3.86 16.64 -3.74
CA GLN A 169 -4.37 15.51 -4.53
C GLN A 169 -3.25 14.78 -5.27
N TYR A 170 -2.33 15.51 -5.91
CA TYR A 170 -1.20 14.89 -6.62
C TYR A 170 -0.35 14.05 -5.66
N MET A 171 0.02 14.62 -4.51
CA MET A 171 0.81 13.98 -3.47
C MET A 171 0.17 12.65 -3.03
N HIS A 172 -1.08 12.66 -2.58
CA HIS A 172 -1.74 11.45 -2.08
C HIS A 172 -2.05 10.42 -3.17
N LYS A 173 -2.40 10.88 -4.39
CA LYS A 173 -2.57 9.99 -5.55
C LYS A 173 -1.29 9.22 -5.86
N LYS A 174 -0.13 9.82 -5.61
CA LYS A 174 1.18 9.24 -5.86
C LYS A 174 1.70 8.43 -4.67
N LYS A 175 1.80 9.04 -3.48
CA LYS A 175 2.33 8.43 -2.24
C LYS A 175 1.54 7.17 -1.84
N THR A 176 0.22 7.26 -1.84
CA THR A 176 -0.65 6.16 -1.36
C THR A 176 -1.39 5.47 -2.50
N GLY A 177 -2.04 6.24 -3.37
CA GLY A 177 -2.95 5.72 -4.38
C GLY A 177 -2.28 4.90 -5.48
N ALA A 178 -1.05 5.22 -5.86
CA ALA A 178 -0.37 4.59 -7.00
C ALA A 178 -0.17 3.09 -6.79
N LEU A 179 0.32 2.68 -5.61
CA LEU A 179 0.58 1.27 -5.31
C LEU A 179 -0.71 0.47 -5.06
N ILE A 180 -1.76 1.09 -4.49
CA ILE A 180 -3.10 0.50 -4.38
C ILE A 180 -3.66 0.18 -5.78
N LYS A 181 -3.63 1.18 -6.68
CA LYS A 181 -4.08 1.01 -8.06
C LYS A 181 -3.26 -0.05 -8.80
N ALA A 182 -1.94 -0.03 -8.63
CA ALA A 182 -1.06 -1.01 -9.27
C ALA A 182 -1.34 -2.43 -8.79
N SER A 183 -1.65 -2.63 -7.50
CA SER A 183 -2.02 -3.94 -6.94
C SER A 183 -3.23 -4.55 -7.65
N ILE A 184 -4.27 -3.73 -7.85
CA ILE A 184 -5.51 -4.14 -8.55
C ILE A 184 -5.22 -4.43 -10.02
N LEU A 185 -4.56 -3.49 -10.72
CA LEU A 185 -4.32 -3.63 -12.16
C LEU A 185 -3.39 -4.79 -12.49
N SER A 186 -2.34 -5.02 -11.70
CA SER A 186 -1.44 -6.15 -11.93
C SER A 186 -2.16 -7.48 -11.75
N GLY A 187 -3.05 -7.62 -10.75
CA GLY A 187 -3.87 -8.82 -10.58
C GLY A 187 -4.82 -9.05 -11.76
N ALA A 188 -5.46 -7.99 -12.26
CA ALA A 188 -6.36 -8.06 -13.41
C ALA A 188 -5.63 -8.42 -14.72
N ILE A 189 -4.43 -7.86 -14.94
CA ILE A 189 -3.61 -8.14 -16.12
C ILE A 189 -3.15 -9.60 -16.13
N LEU A 190 -2.69 -10.11 -14.99
CA LEU A 190 -2.34 -11.53 -14.84
C LEU A 190 -3.58 -12.42 -15.05
N GLY A 191 -4.75 -11.95 -14.63
CA GLY A 191 -6.05 -12.58 -14.89
C GLY A 191 -6.51 -12.53 -16.35
N LYS A 192 -5.81 -11.80 -17.22
CA LYS A 192 -6.16 -11.53 -18.63
C LYS A 192 -7.49 -10.80 -18.78
N ALA A 193 -7.75 -9.83 -17.90
CA ALA A 193 -8.87 -8.91 -18.03
C ALA A 193 -8.84 -8.17 -19.38
N SER A 194 -10.03 -7.90 -19.94
CA SER A 194 -10.15 -7.09 -21.16
C SER A 194 -9.78 -5.62 -20.92
N ASP A 195 -9.42 -4.89 -21.97
CA ASP A 195 -9.10 -3.45 -21.86
C ASP A 195 -10.22 -2.63 -21.21
N SER A 196 -11.48 -2.94 -21.53
CA SER A 196 -12.67 -2.32 -20.90
C SER A 196 -12.76 -2.59 -19.39
N GLU A 197 -12.41 -3.81 -18.96
CA GLU A 197 -12.36 -4.15 -17.53
C GLU A 197 -11.17 -3.44 -16.84
N LEU A 198 -10.01 -3.36 -17.51
CA LEU A 198 -8.83 -2.66 -17.00
C LEU A 198 -9.09 -1.16 -16.81
N ASP A 199 -9.82 -0.49 -17.73
CA ASP A 199 -10.19 0.92 -17.60
C ASP A 199 -11.09 1.16 -16.38
N ARG A 200 -12.07 0.27 -16.16
CA ARG A 200 -12.96 0.33 -15.00
C ARG A 200 -12.19 0.08 -13.70
N LEU A 201 -11.33 -0.94 -13.66
CA LEU A 201 -10.48 -1.24 -12.50
C LEU A 201 -9.45 -0.13 -12.23
N SER A 202 -8.97 0.54 -13.27
CA SER A 202 -8.09 1.71 -13.17
C SER A 202 -8.80 2.89 -12.51
N SER A 203 -10.06 3.13 -12.88
CA SER A 203 -10.94 4.14 -12.26
C SER A 203 -11.25 3.78 -10.80
N PHE A 204 -11.62 2.53 -10.53
CA PHE A 204 -11.86 2.00 -9.19
C PHE A 204 -10.63 2.16 -8.29
N GLY A 205 -9.44 1.69 -8.71
CA GLY A 205 -8.22 1.78 -7.93
C GLY A 205 -7.80 3.22 -7.61
N SER A 206 -8.08 4.16 -8.53
CA SER A 206 -7.79 5.59 -8.32
C SER A 206 -8.71 6.20 -7.26
N LYS A 207 -10.00 5.85 -7.29
CA LYS A 207 -10.99 6.30 -6.28
C LYS A 207 -10.76 5.65 -4.92
N LEU A 208 -10.49 4.35 -4.89
CA LEU A 208 -10.17 3.64 -3.66
C LEU A 208 -8.93 4.23 -2.99
N GLY A 209 -7.87 4.50 -3.76
CA GLY A 209 -6.65 5.11 -3.24
C GLY A 209 -6.88 6.50 -2.61
N LEU A 210 -7.70 7.34 -3.26
CA LEU A 210 -8.07 8.64 -2.71
C LEU A 210 -8.94 8.50 -1.45
N ALA A 211 -9.96 7.65 -1.49
CA ALA A 211 -10.86 7.42 -0.36
C ALA A 211 -10.12 6.84 0.84
N PHE A 212 -9.15 5.96 0.60
CA PHE A 212 -8.30 5.37 1.65
C PHE A 212 -7.52 6.46 2.39
N GLN A 213 -6.95 7.42 1.67
CA GLN A 213 -6.22 8.52 2.29
C GLN A 213 -7.14 9.49 3.05
N ILE A 214 -8.25 9.93 2.45
CA ILE A 214 -9.21 10.80 3.15
C ILE A 214 -9.70 10.10 4.42
N LYS A 215 -9.87 8.78 4.37
CA LYS A 215 -10.25 7.98 5.53
C LYS A 215 -9.15 7.97 6.60
N ASP A 216 -7.88 7.84 6.23
CA ASP A 216 -6.75 7.94 7.17
C ASP A 216 -6.69 9.31 7.84
N ASP A 217 -6.72 10.41 7.07
CA ASP A 217 -6.73 11.77 7.62
C ASP A 217 -7.92 12.02 8.59
N VAL A 218 -9.07 11.39 8.33
CA VAL A 218 -10.25 11.44 9.21
C VAL A 218 -10.00 10.64 10.50
N LEU A 219 -9.37 9.47 10.40
CA LEU A 219 -9.04 8.64 11.56
C LEU A 219 -7.99 9.31 12.44
N ASP A 220 -7.02 10.03 11.88
CA ASP A 220 -5.97 10.73 12.63
C ASP A 220 -6.54 11.82 13.58
N ILE A 221 -7.77 12.30 13.33
CA ILE A 221 -8.48 13.26 14.17
C ILE A 221 -9.54 12.60 15.06
N THR A 222 -10.13 11.48 14.63
CA THR A 222 -11.33 10.90 15.28
C THR A 222 -11.10 9.57 16.00
N GLY A 223 -10.00 8.88 15.73
CA GLY A 223 -9.72 7.60 16.33
C GLY A 223 -9.05 7.71 17.70
N ASP A 224 -8.96 6.57 18.38
CA ASP A 224 -8.36 6.45 19.70
C ASP A 224 -6.82 6.42 19.58
N GLU A 225 -6.13 7.29 20.31
CA GLU A 225 -4.65 7.37 20.37
C GLU A 225 -4.01 6.00 20.62
N ASN A 226 -4.62 5.17 21.47
CA ASN A 226 -4.13 3.85 21.82
C ASN A 226 -4.18 2.84 20.66
N ILE A 227 -4.99 3.13 19.63
CA ILE A 227 -5.23 2.25 18.49
C ILE A 227 -4.53 2.74 17.23
N ILE A 228 -4.48 4.06 17.01
CA ILE A 228 -3.78 4.66 15.86
C ILE A 228 -2.25 4.50 16.01
N GLY A 229 -1.75 4.49 17.26
CA GLY A 229 -0.33 4.35 17.55
C GLY A 229 0.48 5.64 17.33
N LYS A 230 -0.20 6.78 17.21
CA LYS A 230 0.33 8.16 17.17
C LYS A 230 -0.63 9.12 17.91
N PRO A 231 -0.17 10.29 18.41
CA PRO A 231 -1.02 11.27 19.09
C PRO A 231 -2.11 11.84 18.17
N VAL A 232 -3.33 12.05 18.70
CA VAL A 232 -4.41 12.71 17.96
C VAL A 232 -4.02 14.16 17.71
N ASN A 233 -4.27 14.67 16.49
CA ASN A 233 -3.85 16.00 16.00
C ASN A 233 -2.36 16.17 15.64
N SER A 234 -1.57 15.10 15.58
CA SER A 234 -0.14 15.20 15.15
C SER A 234 0.05 15.98 13.85
N ASP A 235 -0.86 15.85 12.88
CA ASP A 235 -0.82 16.63 11.63
C ASP A 235 -1.10 18.13 11.81
N ILE A 236 -1.99 18.49 12.74
CA ILE A 236 -2.28 19.90 13.06
C ILE A 236 -1.08 20.52 13.77
N ASP A 237 -0.50 19.79 14.72
CA ASP A 237 0.67 20.24 15.49
C ASP A 237 1.91 20.42 14.59
N ASN A 238 2.02 19.62 13.53
CA ASN A 238 3.08 19.72 12.53
C ASN A 238 2.79 20.70 11.37
N ASN A 239 1.68 21.47 11.42
CA ASN A 239 1.23 22.36 10.33
C ASN A 239 1.12 21.64 8.96
N LYS A 240 0.85 20.33 8.92
CA LYS A 240 0.66 19.60 7.68
C LYS A 240 -0.69 19.96 7.05
N THR A 241 -0.70 20.22 5.74
CA THR A 241 -1.93 20.39 4.98
C THR A 241 -2.48 19.01 4.64
N THR A 242 -3.65 18.68 5.18
CA THR A 242 -4.38 17.41 5.02
C THR A 242 -5.75 17.67 4.38
N PHE A 243 -6.47 16.61 3.98
CA PHE A 243 -7.84 16.80 3.49
C PHE A 243 -8.74 17.40 4.55
N VAL A 244 -8.61 16.98 5.82
CA VAL A 244 -9.47 17.48 6.90
C VAL A 244 -9.17 18.93 7.24
N THR A 245 -7.90 19.35 7.26
CA THR A 245 -7.57 20.77 7.47
C THR A 245 -7.99 21.65 6.29
N THR A 246 -8.10 21.09 5.08
CA THR A 246 -8.52 21.81 3.87
C THR A 246 -10.05 21.93 3.74
N PHE A 247 -10.80 20.85 3.97
CA PHE A 247 -12.24 20.76 3.71
C PHE A 247 -13.10 20.70 4.98
N GLY A 248 -12.49 20.46 6.13
CA GLY A 248 -13.21 20.15 7.36
C GLY A 248 -13.65 18.68 7.44
N LEU A 249 -13.88 18.24 8.67
CA LEU A 249 -14.16 16.84 9.00
C LEU A 249 -15.44 16.32 8.35
N GLU A 250 -16.52 17.08 8.40
CA GLU A 250 -17.81 16.64 7.87
C GLU A 250 -17.81 16.55 6.34
N GLU A 251 -17.12 17.47 5.64
CA GLU A 251 -16.96 17.36 4.20
C GLU A 251 -16.14 16.12 3.82
N CYS A 252 -15.05 15.83 4.55
CA CYS A 252 -14.24 14.63 4.32
C CYS A 252 -15.05 13.34 4.54
N LYS A 253 -15.89 13.29 5.57
CA LYS A 253 -16.82 12.16 5.78
C LYS A 253 -17.79 11.98 4.62
N ASN A 254 -18.33 13.08 4.07
CA ASN A 254 -19.22 13.02 2.92
C ASN A 254 -18.48 12.58 1.65
N LYS A 255 -17.28 13.12 1.37
CA LYS A 255 -16.43 12.67 0.26
C LYS A 255 -16.11 11.18 0.36
N CYS A 256 -15.77 10.66 1.54
CA CYS A 256 -15.55 9.23 1.75
C CYS A 256 -16.80 8.40 1.41
N LYS A 257 -18.00 8.83 1.81
CA LYS A 257 -19.25 8.13 1.48
C LYS A 257 -19.51 8.13 -0.02
N ASP A 258 -19.32 9.25 -0.70
CA ASP A 258 -19.53 9.36 -2.14
C ASP A 258 -18.52 8.54 -2.93
N LEU A 259 -17.22 8.62 -2.60
CA LEU A 259 -16.18 7.78 -3.21
C LEU A 259 -16.42 6.30 -2.96
N THR A 260 -16.92 5.91 -1.77
CA THR A 260 -17.29 4.52 -1.47
C THR A 260 -18.40 4.06 -2.41
N ARG A 261 -19.45 4.88 -2.60
CA ARG A 261 -20.56 4.56 -3.52
C ARG A 261 -20.06 4.40 -4.94
N GLU A 262 -19.26 5.35 -5.44
CA GLU A 262 -18.68 5.28 -6.78
C GLU A 262 -17.81 4.05 -6.98
N CYS A 263 -17.02 3.66 -5.97
CA CYS A 263 -16.24 2.42 -6.02
C CYS A 263 -17.14 1.19 -6.19
N LEU A 264 -18.21 1.10 -5.39
CA LEU A 264 -19.16 -0.02 -5.46
C LEU A 264 -19.92 -0.04 -6.78
N ASP A 265 -20.31 1.11 -7.32
CA ASP A 265 -20.99 1.21 -8.62
C ASP A 265 -20.09 0.70 -9.77
N ILE A 266 -18.80 1.06 -9.75
CA ILE A 266 -17.83 0.54 -10.72
C ILE A 266 -17.70 -0.98 -10.60
N LEU A 267 -17.56 -1.50 -9.37
CA LEU A 267 -17.45 -2.95 -9.13
C LEU A 267 -18.71 -3.71 -9.57
N ASN A 268 -19.89 -3.17 -9.33
CA ASN A 268 -21.17 -3.75 -9.79
C ASN A 268 -21.32 -3.73 -11.31
N SER A 269 -20.64 -2.81 -12.00
CA SER A 269 -20.69 -2.74 -13.47
C SER A 269 -19.86 -3.82 -14.17
N LEU A 270 -18.88 -4.42 -13.48
CA LEU A 270 -17.99 -5.44 -14.06
C LEU A 270 -18.77 -6.74 -14.29
N PRO A 271 -18.58 -7.43 -15.44
CA PRO A 271 -19.25 -8.69 -15.74
C PRO A 271 -18.59 -9.87 -15.01
N ARG A 272 -18.28 -9.70 -13.72
CA ARG A 272 -17.53 -10.63 -12.86
C ARG A 272 -18.13 -10.63 -11.46
N ASP A 273 -17.90 -11.68 -10.69
CA ASP A 273 -18.16 -11.64 -9.26
C ASP A 273 -17.11 -10.74 -8.58
N THR A 274 -17.56 -9.59 -8.09
CA THR A 274 -16.72 -8.61 -7.38
C THR A 274 -16.94 -8.61 -5.87
N SER A 275 -17.66 -9.60 -5.32
CA SER A 275 -18.06 -9.68 -3.91
C SER A 275 -16.91 -9.44 -2.93
N ASN A 276 -15.77 -10.13 -3.10
CA ASN A 276 -14.60 -9.97 -2.23
C ASN A 276 -13.98 -8.55 -2.33
N LEU A 277 -13.94 -7.93 -3.52
CA LEU A 277 -13.47 -6.56 -3.69
C LEU A 277 -14.42 -5.56 -3.02
N GLN A 278 -15.73 -5.79 -3.12
CA GLN A 278 -16.73 -4.94 -2.46
C GLN A 278 -16.65 -5.05 -0.94
N GLU A 279 -16.49 -6.27 -0.41
CA GLU A 279 -16.30 -6.52 1.01
C GLU A 279 -15.06 -5.81 1.54
N LEU A 280 -13.92 -5.99 0.88
CA LEU A 280 -12.68 -5.30 1.26
C LEU A 280 -12.83 -3.79 1.15
N THR A 281 -13.45 -3.26 0.08
CA THR A 281 -13.69 -1.81 -0.08
C THR A 281 -14.51 -1.26 1.10
N LYS A 282 -15.59 -1.93 1.47
CA LYS A 282 -16.43 -1.54 2.63
C LYS A 282 -15.63 -1.61 3.92
N TYR A 283 -14.88 -2.69 4.15
CA TYR A 283 -14.02 -2.83 5.33
C TYR A 283 -13.02 -1.66 5.43
N LEU A 284 -12.34 -1.33 4.32
CA LEU A 284 -11.33 -0.27 4.32
C LEU A 284 -11.92 1.12 4.57
N LEU A 285 -13.10 1.43 4.03
CA LEU A 285 -13.67 2.78 4.06
C LEU A 285 -14.64 3.00 5.24
N TYR A 286 -15.19 1.93 5.82
CA TYR A 286 -16.01 1.99 7.04
C TYR A 286 -15.28 1.63 8.32
N ARG A 287 -13.98 1.30 8.27
CA ARG A 287 -13.19 1.02 9.46
C ARG A 287 -13.25 2.17 10.45
N VAL A 288 -13.26 1.84 11.74
CA VAL A 288 -13.12 2.81 12.82
C VAL A 288 -11.67 2.99 13.25
N ASN A 289 -10.78 2.08 12.80
CA ASN A 289 -9.37 1.95 13.17
C ASN A 289 -8.52 1.48 11.97
#